data_AF-A0A8T9MU73-F1
#
_entry.id   AF-A0A8T9MU73-F1
#
_cell.length_a   1.000
_cell.length_b   1.000
_cell.length_c   1.000
_cell.angle_alpha   90.00
_cell.angle_beta   90.00
_cell.angle_gamma   90.00
#
_symmetry.space_group_name_H-M   'P 1'
#
loop_
_entity.id
_entity.type
_entity.pdbx_description
1 polymer ?
#
loop_
_entity_poly.entity_id
_entity_poly.type
_entity_poly.pdbx_seq_one_letter_code
_entity_poly.pdbx_strand_id
1 'polypeptide(L)'
;MKTARHQQGFSLFIVMIVMLVIALLVVVTSQSSTTEMRISANEADRKFALSMAESGLRDAELRIQDFSTAAVGTVSFDYNCTGGLCLPAEPINIVDTKPRFTVNGTVPNNPIEAWKRPSSANSRKNLLEDPAARNSVAGQARNSNVRYIIEYLGERKDDKLIRYHFRVTARANGQNPNTAVTLQSYVEMTPP
;
A
#
# COMPACT_ATOMS: atom_id res chain seq x y z
N MET A 1 10.92 -85.05 33.92
CA MET A 1 10.31 -83.78 34.37
C MET A 1 10.62 -82.71 33.34
N LYS A 2 9.62 -82.16 32.63
CA LYS A 2 9.82 -81.15 31.57
C LYS A 2 9.69 -79.76 32.20
N THR A 3 10.78 -79.00 32.26
CA THR A 3 10.80 -77.62 32.74
C THR A 3 10.20 -76.69 31.67
N ALA A 4 9.12 -76.00 32.01
CA ALA A 4 8.50 -74.98 31.17
C ALA A 4 9.37 -73.71 31.15
N ARG A 5 9.77 -73.28 29.96
CA ARG A 5 10.59 -72.08 29.75
C ARG A 5 9.69 -70.84 29.81
N HIS A 6 9.93 -69.98 30.80
CA HIS A 6 9.17 -68.75 31.02
C HIS A 6 9.47 -67.76 29.89
N GLN A 7 8.54 -67.58 28.95
CA GLN A 7 8.66 -66.59 27.89
C GLN A 7 8.56 -65.18 28.51
N GLN A 8 9.65 -64.43 28.51
CA GLN A 8 9.66 -63.03 28.93
C GLN A 8 9.16 -62.17 27.76
N GLY A 9 7.95 -61.64 27.91
CA GLY A 9 7.22 -60.88 26.90
C GLY A 9 7.80 -59.48 26.64
N PHE A 10 8.91 -59.41 25.90
CA PHE A 10 9.48 -58.13 25.43
C PHE A 10 8.82 -57.62 24.13
N SER A 11 8.06 -58.47 23.43
CA SER A 11 7.39 -58.14 22.17
C SER A 11 6.39 -56.98 22.31
N LEU A 12 5.59 -56.95 23.39
CA LEU A 12 4.61 -55.89 23.63
C LEU A 12 5.27 -54.51 23.76
N PHE A 13 6.42 -54.45 24.44
CA PHE A 13 7.14 -53.21 24.68
C PHE A 13 7.75 -52.64 23.39
N ILE A 14 8.37 -53.49 22.56
CA ILE A 14 8.86 -53.08 21.24
C ILE A 14 7.71 -52.56 20.38
N VAL A 15 6.59 -53.28 20.32
CA VAL A 15 5.43 -52.88 19.52
C VAL A 15 4.87 -51.53 19.99
N MET A 16 4.80 -51.29 21.31
CA MET A 16 4.40 -49.99 21.86
C MET A 16 5.35 -48.87 21.45
N ILE A 17 6.67 -49.09 21.53
CA ILE A 17 7.67 -48.09 21.11
C ILE A 17 7.55 -47.80 19.61
N VAL A 18 7.45 -48.83 18.78
CA VAL A 18 7.33 -48.68 17.33
C VAL A 18 6.05 -47.93 16.97
N MET A 19 4.92 -48.23 17.63
CA MET A 19 3.67 -47.51 17.45
C MET A 19 3.79 -46.02 17.84
N LEU A 20 4.48 -45.73 18.95
CA LEU A 20 4.72 -44.36 19.40
C LEU A 20 5.59 -43.59 18.40
N VAL A 21 6.65 -44.19 17.88
CA VAL A 21 7.53 -43.56 16.88
C VAL A 21 6.77 -43.24 15.59
N ILE A 22 5.99 -44.20 15.06
CA ILE A 22 5.20 -43.98 13.83
C ILE A 22 4.16 -42.87 14.06
N ALA A 23 3.48 -42.85 15.22
CA ALA A 23 2.51 -41.81 15.53
C ALA A 23 3.13 -40.41 15.55
N LEU A 24 4.32 -40.25 16.16
CA LEU A 24 5.04 -38.97 16.18
C LEU A 24 5.46 -38.52 14.77
N LEU A 25 5.94 -39.44 13.92
CA LEU A 25 6.31 -39.12 12.54
C LEU A 25 5.13 -38.58 11.72
N VAL A 26 3.94 -39.16 11.87
CA VAL A 26 2.72 -38.69 11.19
C VAL A 26 2.30 -37.28 11.64
N VAL A 27 2.44 -36.97 12.92
CA VAL A 27 2.08 -35.65 13.46
C VAL A 27 3.01 -34.55 12.96
N VAL A 28 4.31 -34.85 12.80
CA VAL A 28 5.30 -33.88 12.29
C VAL A 28 5.05 -33.54 10.81
N THR A 29 4.74 -34.54 9.98
CA THR A 29 4.45 -34.31 8.55
C THR A 29 3.16 -33.51 8.35
N SER A 30 2.13 -33.77 9.15
CA SER A 30 0.84 -33.08 9.04
C SER A 30 0.89 -31.59 9.44
N GLN A 31 1.73 -31.23 10.43
CA GLN A 31 1.92 -29.84 10.86
C GLN A 31 2.60 -28.96 9.80
N SER A 32 3.50 -29.54 9.00
CA SER A 32 4.27 -28.81 7.98
C SER A 32 3.36 -28.23 6.88
N SER A 33 2.41 -29.02 6.38
CA SER A 33 1.48 -28.60 5.31
C SER A 33 0.56 -27.45 5.73
N THR A 34 0.11 -27.43 6.99
CA THR A 34 -0.75 -26.34 7.49
C THR A 34 -0.02 -25.00 7.58
N THR A 35 1.28 -25.04 7.86
CA THR A 35 2.12 -23.85 7.96
C THR A 35 2.40 -23.28 6.57
N GLU A 36 2.74 -24.13 5.61
CA GLU A 36 2.96 -23.74 4.21
C GLU A 36 1.72 -23.10 3.58
N MET A 37 0.53 -23.61 3.89
CA MET A 37 -0.73 -23.05 3.37
C MET A 37 -0.99 -21.64 3.91
N ARG A 38 -0.71 -21.38 5.20
CA ARG A 38 -0.89 -20.05 5.81
C ARG A 38 0.11 -19.03 5.27
N ILE A 39 1.36 -19.43 5.08
CA ILE A 39 2.40 -18.58 4.48
C ILE A 39 1.98 -18.22 3.05
N SER A 40 1.55 -19.21 2.27
CA SER A 40 1.11 -19.01 0.89
C SER A 40 -0.09 -18.09 0.79
N ALA A 41 -1.07 -18.23 1.69
CA ALA A 41 -2.24 -17.35 1.73
C ALA A 41 -1.88 -15.90 2.07
N ASN A 42 -1.00 -15.68 3.05
CA ASN A 42 -0.54 -14.34 3.42
C ASN A 42 0.27 -13.68 2.29
N GLU A 43 1.13 -14.44 1.63
CA GLU A 43 1.91 -13.94 0.49
C GLU A 43 1.02 -13.64 -0.72
N ALA A 44 0.01 -14.48 -1.00
CA ALA A 44 -0.96 -14.23 -2.06
C ALA A 44 -1.78 -12.95 -1.80
N ASP A 45 -2.22 -12.73 -0.56
CA ASP A 45 -2.95 -11.53 -0.16
C ASP A 45 -2.10 -10.26 -0.27
N ARG A 46 -0.81 -10.35 0.10
CA ARG A 46 0.15 -9.25 -0.07
C ARG A 46 0.40 -8.93 -1.54
N LYS A 47 0.53 -9.94 -2.41
CA LYS A 47 0.66 -9.76 -3.86
C LYS A 47 -0.59 -9.13 -4.47
N PHE A 48 -1.77 -9.54 -4.01
CA PHE A 48 -3.03 -8.93 -4.43
C PHE A 48 -3.09 -7.45 -4.03
N ALA A 49 -2.76 -7.11 -2.78
CA ALA A 49 -2.67 -5.72 -2.33
C ALA A 49 -1.67 -4.90 -3.15
N LEU A 50 -0.51 -5.48 -3.50
CA LEU A 50 0.49 -4.84 -4.34
C LEU A 50 -0.05 -4.51 -5.74
N SER A 51 -0.66 -5.49 -6.41
CA SER A 51 -1.26 -5.30 -7.74
C SER A 51 -2.34 -4.22 -7.74
N MET A 52 -3.17 -4.18 -6.68
CA MET A 52 -4.18 -3.14 -6.52
C MET A 52 -3.55 -1.75 -6.29
N ALA A 53 -2.44 -1.66 -5.53
CA ALA A 53 -1.72 -0.40 -5.34
C ALA A 53 -1.07 0.10 -6.66
N GLU A 54 -0.51 -0.80 -7.46
CA GLU A 54 0.04 -0.48 -8.79
C GLU A 54 -1.05 0.03 -9.74
N SER A 55 -2.25 -0.55 -9.70
CA SER A 55 -3.40 -0.06 -10.44
C SER A 55 -3.76 1.39 -10.06
N GLY A 56 -3.75 1.71 -8.76
CA GLY A 56 -3.95 3.08 -8.28
C GLY A 56 -2.87 4.05 -8.74
N LEU A 57 -1.62 3.60 -8.78
CA LEU A 57 -0.50 4.39 -9.30
C LEU A 57 -0.69 4.72 -10.78
N ARG A 58 -1.10 3.73 -11.58
CA ARG A 58 -1.39 3.92 -13.01
C ARG A 58 -2.56 4.87 -13.25
N ASP A 59 -3.64 4.78 -12.46
CA ASP A 59 -4.77 5.72 -12.55
C ASP A 59 -4.33 7.16 -12.24
N ALA A 60 -3.47 7.34 -11.25
CA ALA A 60 -2.90 8.64 -10.91
C ALA A 60 -2.02 9.20 -12.04
N GLU A 61 -1.18 8.37 -12.66
CA GLU A 61 -0.35 8.78 -13.81
C GLU A 61 -1.20 9.20 -15.00
N LEU A 62 -2.28 8.47 -15.31
CA LEU A 62 -3.24 8.86 -16.34
C LEU A 62 -3.90 10.20 -16.01
N ARG A 63 -4.27 10.42 -14.75
CA ARG A 63 -4.81 11.71 -14.29
C ARG A 63 -3.81 12.86 -14.44
N ILE A 64 -2.51 12.61 -14.20
CA ILE A 64 -1.45 13.59 -14.44
C ILE A 64 -1.30 13.87 -15.94
N GLN A 65 -1.41 12.84 -16.80
CA GLN A 65 -1.42 13.03 -18.25
C GLN A 65 -2.61 13.86 -18.72
N ASP A 66 -3.79 13.69 -18.13
CA ASP A 66 -4.95 14.53 -18.46
C ASP A 66 -4.68 16.00 -18.15
N PHE A 67 -3.89 16.30 -17.10
CA PHE A 67 -3.45 17.66 -16.80
C PHE A 67 -2.58 18.27 -17.91
N SER A 68 -2.01 17.49 -18.82
CA SER A 68 -1.31 18.02 -20.01
C SER A 68 -2.25 18.61 -21.05
N THR A 69 -3.52 18.21 -21.06
CA THR A 69 -4.45 18.63 -22.10
C THR A 69 -4.94 20.05 -21.88
N ALA A 70 -4.94 20.89 -22.93
CA ALA A 70 -5.35 22.30 -22.83
C ALA A 70 -6.78 22.50 -22.27
N ALA A 71 -7.64 21.46 -22.33
CA ALA A 71 -9.01 21.48 -21.84
C ALA A 71 -9.15 21.52 -20.32
N VAL A 72 -8.16 21.06 -19.56
CA VAL A 72 -8.26 20.91 -18.09
C VAL A 72 -8.08 22.23 -17.33
N GLY A 73 -7.62 23.30 -17.99
CA GLY A 73 -7.43 24.61 -17.36
C GLY A 73 -6.42 24.57 -16.20
N THR A 74 -6.59 25.47 -15.23
CA THR A 74 -5.73 25.56 -14.04
C THR A 74 -6.17 24.56 -12.98
N VAL A 75 -5.24 23.74 -12.50
CA VAL A 75 -5.49 22.75 -11.43
C VAL A 75 -4.95 23.30 -10.11
N SER A 76 -5.71 23.15 -9.02
CA SER A 76 -5.31 23.62 -7.70
C SER A 76 -4.91 22.46 -6.77
N PHE A 77 -3.82 22.66 -6.02
CA PHE A 77 -3.35 21.76 -4.97
C PHE A 77 -3.50 22.45 -3.61
N ASP A 78 -3.94 21.70 -2.60
CA ASP A 78 -4.10 22.25 -1.25
C ASP A 78 -3.51 21.33 -0.17
N TYR A 79 -3.35 21.87 1.04
CA TYR A 79 -2.81 21.10 2.16
C TYR A 79 -3.77 20.00 2.66
N ASN A 80 -5.08 20.17 2.47
CA ASN A 80 -6.12 19.22 2.88
C ASN A 80 -6.36 18.11 1.84
N CYS A 81 -5.56 18.08 0.78
CA CYS A 81 -5.61 17.12 -0.30
C CYS A 81 -6.97 17.04 -1.01
N THR A 82 -7.71 18.14 -1.17
CA THR A 82 -9.05 18.09 -1.79
C THR A 82 -9.00 17.44 -3.18
N GLY A 83 -9.86 16.45 -3.41
CA GLY A 83 -9.87 15.66 -4.64
C GLY A 83 -8.64 14.79 -4.85
N GLY A 84 -7.84 14.55 -3.79
CA GLY A 84 -6.57 13.83 -3.82
C GLY A 84 -5.38 14.65 -4.34
N LEU A 85 -5.51 15.97 -4.43
CA LEU A 85 -4.46 16.88 -4.89
C LEU A 85 -3.84 17.61 -3.71
N CYS A 86 -2.64 17.17 -3.33
CA CYS A 86 -1.96 17.59 -2.12
C CYS A 86 -0.79 18.54 -2.39
N LEU A 87 -0.56 19.47 -1.47
CA LEU A 87 0.74 20.11 -1.32
C LEU A 87 1.70 19.22 -0.53
N PRO A 88 3.00 19.22 -0.85
CA PRO A 88 4.03 18.55 -0.05
C PRO A 88 4.23 19.27 1.29
N ALA A 89 5.03 18.67 2.18
CA ALA A 89 5.44 19.33 3.42
C ALA A 89 6.55 20.34 3.17
N GLU A 90 7.40 20.07 2.18
CA GLU A 90 8.47 20.93 1.75
C GLU A 90 7.93 22.14 0.97
N PRO A 91 8.61 23.30 1.04
CA PRO A 91 8.26 24.45 0.20
C PRO A 91 8.47 24.09 -1.28
N ILE A 92 7.51 24.50 -2.09
CA ILE A 92 7.53 24.30 -3.54
C ILE A 92 8.04 25.57 -4.24
N ASN A 93 8.78 25.36 -5.32
CA ASN A 93 9.19 26.44 -6.21
C ASN A 93 8.21 26.52 -7.38
N ILE A 94 7.63 27.70 -7.59
CA ILE A 94 6.80 28.01 -8.75
C ILE A 94 7.52 29.12 -9.50
N VAL A 95 7.95 28.83 -10.71
CA VAL A 95 8.79 29.71 -11.52
C VAL A 95 7.96 30.38 -12.62
N ASP A 96 6.85 29.76 -13.04
CA ASP A 96 5.96 30.30 -14.05
C ASP A 96 5.12 31.48 -13.52
N THR A 97 5.10 32.57 -14.28
CA THR A 97 4.24 33.75 -14.08
C THR A 97 2.76 33.48 -14.37
N LYS A 98 2.42 32.42 -15.11
CA LYS A 98 1.04 31.94 -15.35
C LYS A 98 0.95 30.45 -15.03
N PRO A 99 1.03 30.07 -13.75
CA PRO A 99 1.18 28.68 -13.37
C PRO A 99 -0.04 27.86 -13.78
N ARG A 100 0.22 26.73 -14.44
CA ARG A 100 -0.81 25.73 -14.76
C ARG A 100 -1.33 25.04 -13.49
N PHE A 101 -0.46 24.93 -12.49
CA PHE A 101 -0.74 24.34 -11.19
C PHE A 101 -0.67 25.41 -10.11
N THR A 102 -1.82 25.72 -9.51
CA THR A 102 -1.93 26.72 -8.46
C THR A 102 -1.97 26.07 -7.10
N VAL A 103 -1.61 26.85 -6.09
CA VAL A 103 -1.48 26.39 -4.72
C VAL A 103 -2.49 27.17 -3.90
N ASN A 104 -3.40 26.45 -3.26
CA ASN A 104 -4.50 27.03 -2.50
C ASN A 104 -4.30 26.78 -1.01
N GLY A 105 -4.44 27.85 -0.23
CA GLY A 105 -4.28 27.84 1.22
C GLY A 105 -2.84 28.01 1.70
N THR A 106 -2.69 28.03 3.02
CA THR A 106 -1.40 28.23 3.70
C THR A 106 -0.90 26.90 4.25
N VAL A 107 0.36 26.56 3.97
CA VAL A 107 1.02 25.42 4.59
C VAL A 107 1.28 25.75 6.07
N PRO A 108 0.88 24.90 7.04
CA PRO A 108 1.15 25.15 8.46
C PRO A 108 2.65 25.24 8.76
N ASN A 109 3.01 25.96 9.83
CA ASN A 109 4.41 26.13 10.27
C ASN A 109 5.14 24.81 10.60
N ASN A 110 4.38 23.74 10.90
CA ASN A 110 4.91 22.39 11.09
C ASN A 110 4.16 21.42 10.15
N PRO A 111 4.53 21.39 8.87
CA PRO A 111 3.79 20.62 7.89
C PRO A 111 4.06 19.13 8.02
N ILE A 112 2.99 18.35 7.88
CA ILE A 112 3.05 16.88 7.87
C ILE A 112 3.09 16.41 6.42
N GLU A 113 3.91 15.41 6.11
CA GLU A 113 3.93 14.74 4.80
C GLU A 113 2.52 14.29 4.39
N ALA A 114 2.13 14.50 3.13
CA ALA A 114 0.74 14.33 2.71
C ALA A 114 0.16 12.94 3.01
N TRP A 115 0.94 11.88 2.82
CA TRP A 115 0.51 10.50 3.08
C TRP A 115 0.40 10.15 4.58
N LYS A 116 0.98 10.96 5.47
CA LYS A 116 0.88 10.83 6.93
C LYS A 116 -0.19 11.73 7.54
N ARG A 117 -0.79 12.63 6.77
CA ARG A 117 -1.79 13.59 7.28
C ARG A 117 -3.00 12.83 7.85
N PRO A 118 -3.55 13.26 8.99
CA PRO A 118 -4.73 12.64 9.57
C PRO A 118 -5.97 12.99 8.74
N SER A 119 -6.92 12.06 8.62
CA SER A 119 -8.16 12.28 7.84
C SER A 119 -9.08 13.34 8.45
N SER A 120 -8.95 13.61 9.75
CA SER A 120 -9.63 14.67 10.48
C SER A 120 -8.82 15.01 11.74
N ALA A 121 -9.12 16.14 12.38
CA ALA A 121 -8.37 16.62 13.55
C ALA A 121 -8.21 15.58 14.68
N ASN A 122 -9.15 14.65 14.81
CA ASN A 122 -9.16 13.64 15.89
C ASN A 122 -8.97 12.20 15.37
N SER A 123 -8.68 12.00 14.08
CA SER A 123 -8.52 10.66 13.52
C SER A 123 -7.12 10.10 13.79
N ARG A 124 -7.05 8.82 14.18
CA ARG A 124 -5.80 8.06 14.22
C ARG A 124 -5.39 7.52 12.85
N LYS A 125 -6.29 7.55 11.87
CA LYS A 125 -6.06 7.06 10.51
C LYS A 125 -5.64 8.21 9.61
N ASN A 126 -4.70 7.93 8.70
CA ASN A 126 -4.34 8.89 7.66
C ASN A 126 -5.38 8.94 6.53
N LEU A 127 -5.25 9.90 5.60
CA LEU A 127 -6.15 10.06 4.46
C LEU A 127 -6.28 8.78 3.60
N LEU A 128 -5.18 8.04 3.45
CA LEU A 128 -5.13 6.82 2.65
C LEU A 128 -5.71 5.60 3.37
N GLU A 129 -5.87 5.65 4.69
CA GLU A 129 -6.38 4.56 5.51
C GLU A 129 -7.84 4.73 5.91
N ASP A 130 -8.33 5.96 5.99
CA ASP A 130 -9.67 6.24 6.47
C ASP A 130 -10.72 6.20 5.35
N PRO A 131 -11.67 5.25 5.38
CA PRO A 131 -12.75 5.21 4.41
C PRO A 131 -13.62 6.47 4.35
N ALA A 132 -13.65 7.27 5.42
CA ALA A 132 -14.38 8.53 5.51
C ALA A 132 -13.68 9.69 4.76
N ALA A 133 -12.38 9.60 4.48
CA ALA A 133 -11.58 10.64 3.80
C ALA A 133 -11.81 10.72 2.27
N ARG A 134 -13.00 10.34 1.77
CA ARG A 134 -13.29 10.17 0.33
C ARG A 134 -13.16 11.45 -0.50
N ASN A 135 -13.23 12.60 0.15
CA ASN A 135 -13.08 13.90 -0.51
C ASN A 135 -11.62 14.34 -0.61
N SER A 136 -10.71 13.70 0.12
CA SER A 136 -9.28 14.04 0.16
C SER A 136 -8.39 13.02 -0.57
N VAL A 137 -8.99 12.15 -1.39
CA VAL A 137 -8.35 11.08 -2.15
C VAL A 137 -8.90 11.12 -3.59
N ALA A 138 -8.05 10.84 -4.58
CA ALA A 138 -8.38 10.93 -6.00
C ALA A 138 -8.93 9.61 -6.57
N GLY A 139 -9.64 9.71 -7.70
CA GLY A 139 -10.05 8.57 -8.55
C GLY A 139 -11.46 8.01 -8.32
N GLN A 140 -11.87 7.11 -9.22
CA GLN A 140 -13.11 6.29 -9.14
C GLN A 140 -13.11 5.32 -7.93
N ALA A 141 -12.02 5.31 -7.16
CA ALA A 141 -11.76 4.46 -6.02
C ALA A 141 -12.41 4.94 -4.69
N ARG A 142 -13.44 5.80 -4.77
CA ARG A 142 -14.24 6.21 -3.58
C ARG A 142 -14.88 5.03 -2.83
N ASN A 143 -14.96 3.85 -3.47
CA ASN A 143 -15.54 2.61 -2.96
C ASN A 143 -14.64 1.37 -3.11
N SER A 144 -13.35 1.50 -3.47
CA SER A 144 -12.45 0.34 -3.61
C SER A 144 -11.39 0.30 -2.51
N ASN A 145 -10.70 -0.83 -2.42
CA ASN A 145 -9.56 -1.03 -1.52
C ASN A 145 -8.32 -0.23 -1.92
N VAL A 146 -8.37 0.61 -2.96
CA VAL A 146 -7.25 1.38 -3.49
C VAL A 146 -7.49 2.87 -3.28
N ARG A 147 -6.47 3.59 -2.84
CA ARG A 147 -6.54 5.03 -2.54
C ARG A 147 -5.24 5.65 -2.96
N TYR A 148 -5.28 6.79 -3.64
CA TYR A 148 -4.07 7.51 -4.00
C TYR A 148 -4.23 9.02 -3.86
N ILE A 149 -3.09 9.66 -3.66
CA ILE A 149 -2.93 11.11 -3.65
C ILE A 149 -1.82 11.49 -4.62
N ILE A 150 -1.96 12.68 -5.20
CA ILE A 150 -0.97 13.31 -6.08
C ILE A 150 -0.47 14.56 -5.37
N GLU A 151 0.81 14.59 -5.07
CA GLU A 151 1.51 15.75 -4.53
C GLU A 151 2.18 16.52 -5.65
N TYR A 152 2.02 17.83 -5.67
CA TYR A 152 2.76 18.71 -6.59
C TYR A 152 4.06 19.19 -5.93
N LEU A 153 5.20 18.72 -6.40
CA LEU A 153 6.51 19.07 -5.84
C LEU A 153 7.06 20.40 -6.38
N GLY A 154 6.37 21.00 -7.36
CA GLY A 154 6.74 22.27 -7.96
C GLY A 154 7.41 22.13 -9.32
N GLU A 155 8.11 23.19 -9.69
CA GLU A 155 8.63 23.41 -11.03
C GLU A 155 10.15 23.44 -11.04
N ARG A 156 10.72 22.83 -12.07
CA ARG A 156 12.13 22.98 -12.39
C ARG A 156 12.26 23.61 -13.76
N LYS A 157 12.97 24.73 -13.83
CA LYS A 157 13.30 25.38 -15.09
C LYS A 157 14.62 24.81 -15.62
N ASP A 158 14.56 24.14 -16.76
CA ASP A 158 15.71 23.73 -17.55
C ASP A 158 15.73 24.58 -18.83
N ASP A 159 16.60 25.59 -18.84
CA ASP A 159 16.72 26.60 -19.90
C ASP A 159 15.38 27.27 -20.26
N LYS A 160 14.72 26.80 -21.33
CA LYS A 160 13.45 27.31 -21.86
C LYS A 160 12.24 26.44 -21.52
N LEU A 161 12.46 25.26 -20.92
CA LEU A 161 11.41 24.31 -20.58
C LEU A 161 11.18 24.31 -19.07
N ILE A 162 9.91 24.35 -18.66
CA ILE A 162 9.49 24.15 -17.29
C ILE A 162 9.10 22.67 -17.17
N ARG A 163 9.68 21.93 -16.23
CA ARG A 163 9.25 20.57 -15.89
C ARG A 163 8.47 20.61 -14.58
N TYR A 164 7.32 19.95 -14.59
CA TYR A 164 6.46 19.77 -13.42
C TYR A 164 6.80 18.45 -12.76
N HIS A 165 7.06 18.48 -11.46
CA HIS A 165 7.36 17.29 -10.68
C HIS A 165 6.19 16.94 -9.78
N PHE A 166 5.77 15.68 -9.82
CA PHE A 166 4.72 15.14 -8.98
C PHE A 166 5.23 13.94 -8.19
N ARG A 167 4.69 13.75 -7.00
CA ARG A 167 4.85 12.54 -6.21
C ARG A 167 3.49 11.90 -6.01
N VAL A 168 3.35 10.68 -6.49
CA VAL A 168 2.12 9.92 -6.32
C VAL A 168 2.34 8.93 -5.20
N THR A 169 1.41 8.91 -4.24
CA THR A 169 1.39 7.89 -3.20
C THR A 169 0.09 7.11 -3.31
N ALA A 170 0.20 5.80 -3.57
CA ALA A 170 -0.94 4.89 -3.71
C ALA A 170 -0.88 3.84 -2.59
N ARG A 171 -2.00 3.62 -1.93
CA ARG A 171 -2.18 2.59 -0.91
C ARG A 171 -3.31 1.67 -1.32
N ALA A 172 -3.11 0.37 -1.12
CA ALA A 172 -4.19 -0.59 -1.27
C ALA A 172 -4.23 -1.61 -0.13
N ASN A 173 -5.43 -2.08 0.18
CA ASN A 173 -5.68 -3.20 1.08
C ASN A 173 -5.84 -4.51 0.29
N GLY A 174 -5.38 -5.60 0.88
CA GLY A 174 -5.63 -6.95 0.41
C GLY A 174 -7.10 -7.35 0.56
N GLN A 175 -7.38 -8.64 0.37
CA GLN A 175 -8.65 -9.23 0.81
C GLN A 175 -8.74 -9.16 2.35
N ASN A 176 -7.62 -9.32 3.05
CA ASN A 176 -7.55 -9.05 4.48
C ASN A 176 -7.37 -7.53 4.72
N PRO A 177 -8.24 -6.87 5.50
CA PRO A 177 -8.08 -5.45 5.82
C PRO A 177 -6.76 -5.11 6.53
N ASN A 178 -6.15 -6.09 7.22
CA ASN A 178 -4.87 -5.91 7.91
C ASN A 178 -3.66 -5.97 6.98
N THR A 179 -3.83 -6.51 5.77
CA THR A 179 -2.79 -6.49 4.74
C THR A 179 -2.93 -5.22 3.95
N ALA A 180 -1.95 -4.34 4.05
CA ALA A 180 -1.90 -3.11 3.28
C ALA A 180 -0.53 -2.93 2.65
N VAL A 181 -0.51 -2.42 1.43
CA VAL A 181 0.69 -2.05 0.69
C VAL A 181 0.57 -0.59 0.31
N THR A 182 1.66 0.17 0.52
CA THR A 182 1.76 1.57 0.08
C THR A 182 2.95 1.68 -0.86
N LEU A 183 2.72 2.28 -2.02
CA LEU A 183 3.70 2.54 -3.07
C LEU A 183 3.82 4.04 -3.29
N GLN A 184 5.01 4.47 -3.69
CA GLN A 184 5.28 5.86 -4.02
C GLN A 184 6.08 5.91 -5.33
N SER A 185 5.70 6.84 -6.21
CA SER A 185 6.37 7.09 -7.48
C SER A 185 6.54 8.58 -7.71
N TYR A 186 7.53 8.94 -8.52
CA TYR A 186 7.80 10.30 -8.94
C TYR A 186 7.53 10.40 -10.44
N VAL A 187 6.72 11.38 -10.83
CA VAL A 187 6.31 11.60 -12.21
C VAL A 187 6.78 12.98 -12.62
N GLU A 188 7.50 13.04 -13.74
CA GLU A 188 7.86 14.29 -14.38
C GLU A 188 6.96 14.52 -15.59
N MET A 189 6.51 15.75 -15.76
CA MET A 189 5.66 16.16 -16.87
C MET A 189 6.23 17.41 -17.51
N THR A 190 6.35 17.38 -18.84
CA THR A 190 6.61 18.58 -19.64
C THR A 190 5.29 19.24 -20.04
N PRO A 191 5.25 20.58 -20.15
CA PRO A 191 4.11 21.27 -20.72
C PRO A 191 3.83 20.75 -22.15
N PRO A 192 2.55 20.76 -22.57
CA PRO A 192 2.17 20.46 -23.95
C PRO A 192 2.76 21.45 -24.95
#